data_AF-S6BIB5-F1
#
_entry.id   AF-S6BIB5-F1
#
_cell.length_a   1.000
_cell.length_b   1.000
_cell.length_c   1.000
_cell.angle_alpha   90.00
_cell.angle_beta   90.00
_cell.angle_gamma   90.00
#
_symmetry.space_group_name_H-M   'P 1'
#
loop_
_entity.id
_entity.type
_entity.pdbx_description
1 polymer ?
#
loop_
_entity_poly.entity_id
_entity_poly.type
_entity_poly.pdbx_seq_one_letter_code
_entity_poly.pdbx_strand_id
1 'polypeptide(L)'
;MCKTKINEMTYDENGEIVPDTVAGKKRSTRSFKTIELGDIKIAPLEFIEKLKLLECLEDWGRSQAGPGWATSDKTLELPPEVMEQFSDAKDPWTAEDCVNLLKMIHIHGYGYWTLYCNDKTHCVGALEGMKHEKAKLKSQRLLKILYDVRHHLVNSKLPDLPVFIGAPQQTAKKNQKIEELNIDDDSVVGKDEDDESNIEMLITMGKPLKREHYPAAVKWTLRNGKDRLKRIKLLKDQDPKGPEFLKEVEEALPEIRLYINAAVEQCKDQATGQKLKSACWRFVSKFTLLTLEELEKEPQ
;
A
#
# COMPACT_ATOMS: atom_id res chain seq x y z
N MET A 1 10.71 42.68 28.62
CA MET A 1 9.52 41.80 28.61
C MET A 1 9.78 40.65 27.65
N CYS A 2 9.77 39.42 28.16
CA CYS A 2 9.33 38.18 27.51
C CYS A 2 9.60 37.05 28.52
N LYS A 3 8.52 36.57 29.15
CA LYS A 3 8.52 35.58 30.23
C LYS A 3 8.44 34.19 29.59
N THR A 4 9.47 33.37 29.74
CA THR A 4 9.41 31.94 29.46
C THR A 4 9.03 31.23 30.75
N LYS A 5 7.82 30.64 30.81
CA LYS A 5 7.40 29.80 31.94
C LYS A 5 8.08 28.44 31.83
N ILE A 6 8.88 28.11 32.83
CA ILE A 6 9.29 26.74 33.14
C ILE A 6 8.18 26.19 34.05
N ASN A 7 7.53 25.10 33.64
CA ASN A 7 6.61 24.40 34.52
C ASN A 7 7.38 23.34 35.31
N GLU A 8 7.24 23.45 36.63
CA GLU A 8 7.78 22.58 37.66
C GLU A 8 7.08 21.20 37.66
N MET A 9 7.85 20.16 37.97
CA MET A 9 7.34 18.82 38.27
C MET A 9 6.86 18.78 39.72
N THR A 10 5.59 18.45 39.95
CA THR A 10 5.05 18.09 41.27
C THR A 10 4.88 16.58 41.35
N TYR A 11 5.47 15.96 42.38
CA TYR A 11 5.13 14.62 42.86
C TYR A 11 3.97 14.74 43.85
N ASP A 12 3.11 13.72 43.91
CA ASP A 12 2.10 13.60 44.96
C ASP A 12 2.22 12.22 45.67
N GLU A 13 2.00 12.26 46.98
CA GLU A 13 2.35 11.27 48.00
C GLU A 13 1.17 10.36 48.37
N ASN A 14 0.70 9.49 47.47
CA ASN A 14 -0.23 8.43 47.88
C ASN A 14 0.08 7.12 47.16
N GLY A 15 0.74 6.21 47.88
CA GLY A 15 1.13 4.89 47.41
C GLY A 15 -0.04 3.93 47.22
N GLU A 16 -0.81 4.12 46.15
CA GLU A 16 -1.75 3.13 45.62
C GLU A 16 -1.47 2.84 44.13
N ILE A 17 -1.49 1.56 43.78
CA ILE A 17 -1.24 1.06 42.42
C ILE A 17 -2.49 1.33 41.58
N VAL A 18 -2.44 2.36 40.73
CA VAL A 18 -3.41 2.58 39.65
C VAL A 18 -2.83 1.96 38.36
N PRO A 19 -3.59 1.12 37.62
CA PRO A 19 -3.12 0.59 36.35
C PRO A 19 -2.95 1.73 35.34
N ASP A 20 -1.72 1.92 34.87
CA ASP A 20 -1.39 2.82 33.76
C ASP A 20 -2.26 2.49 32.55
N THR A 21 -3.25 3.33 32.31
CA THR A 21 -4.02 3.32 31.06
C THR A 21 -3.11 3.89 29.99
N VAL A 22 -2.56 2.97 29.20
CA VAL A 22 -1.67 3.23 28.06
C VAL A 22 -2.30 4.28 27.16
N ALA A 23 -1.79 5.51 27.25
CA ALA A 23 -2.11 6.60 26.35
C ALA A 23 -1.87 6.17 24.90
N GLY A 24 -2.97 5.95 24.17
CA GLY A 24 -2.95 5.63 22.75
C GLY A 24 -2.39 6.81 21.95
N LYS A 25 -1.07 6.79 21.73
CA LYS A 25 -0.39 7.66 20.75
C LYS A 25 -1.03 7.45 19.37
N LYS A 26 -1.92 8.36 19.00
CA LYS A 26 -2.53 8.45 17.66
C LYS A 26 -1.42 8.59 16.61
N ARG A 27 -1.37 7.66 15.66
CA ARG A 27 -0.51 7.72 14.46
C ARG A 27 -0.96 8.90 13.60
N SER A 28 -0.22 10.00 13.68
CA SER A 28 -0.17 11.01 12.64
C SER A 28 0.47 10.38 11.40
N THR A 29 -0.31 10.12 10.36
CA THR A 29 0.23 9.92 9.00
C THR A 29 0.70 11.28 8.51
N ARG A 30 1.93 11.64 8.90
CA ARG A 30 2.67 12.76 8.30
C ARG A 30 2.68 12.54 6.79
N SER A 31 2.21 13.52 6.01
CA SER A 31 2.49 13.57 4.58
C SER A 31 4.01 13.45 4.40
N PHE A 32 4.44 12.41 3.69
CA PHE A 32 5.85 12.21 3.46
C PHE A 32 6.31 13.28 2.47
N LYS A 33 7.08 14.25 2.97
CA LYS A 33 7.64 15.33 2.15
C LYS A 33 8.43 14.72 1.00
N THR A 34 7.95 14.87 -0.23
CA THR A 34 8.76 14.63 -1.41
C THR A 34 9.80 15.75 -1.53
N ILE A 35 11.02 15.39 -1.91
CA ILE A 35 12.10 16.34 -2.20
C ILE A 35 12.27 16.36 -3.72
N GLU A 36 12.35 17.56 -4.28
CA GLU A 36 12.64 17.76 -5.70
C GLU A 36 14.14 17.95 -5.88
N LEU A 37 14.75 17.14 -6.73
CA LEU A 37 16.15 17.23 -7.12
C LEU A 37 16.20 17.43 -8.65
N GLY A 38 16.18 18.70 -9.08
CA GLY A 38 15.90 19.03 -10.48
C GLY A 38 14.46 18.63 -10.83
N ASP A 39 14.29 17.89 -11.93
CA ASP A 39 12.97 17.39 -12.38
C ASP A 39 12.53 16.09 -11.67
N ILE A 40 13.37 15.55 -10.78
CA ILE A 40 13.11 14.26 -10.12
C ILE A 40 12.46 14.49 -8.76
N LYS A 41 11.27 13.90 -8.58
CA LYS A 41 10.59 13.83 -7.29
C LYS A 41 11.01 12.57 -6.54
N ILE A 42 11.59 12.76 -5.36
CA ILE A 42 12.08 11.66 -4.51
C ILE A 42 11.24 11.63 -3.23
N ALA A 43 10.67 10.47 -2.90
CA ALA A 43 10.12 10.20 -1.58
C ALA A 43 11.26 9.74 -0.64
N PRO A 44 11.76 10.58 0.29
CA PRO A 44 12.98 10.28 1.02
C PRO A 44 12.85 9.06 1.93
N LEU A 45 11.66 8.80 2.47
CA LEU A 45 11.45 7.64 3.32
C LEU A 45 11.47 6.33 2.54
N GLU A 46 10.82 6.29 1.38
CA GLU A 46 10.88 5.11 0.51
C GLU A 46 12.30 4.85 0.01
N PHE A 47 13.04 5.94 -0.25
CA PHE A 47 14.45 5.86 -0.63
C PHE A 47 15.30 5.26 0.51
N ILE A 48 15.18 5.78 1.73
CA ILE A 48 15.90 5.27 2.90
C ILE A 48 15.47 3.84 3.23
N GLU A 49 14.18 3.50 3.15
CA GLU A 49 13.67 2.16 3.39
C GLU A 49 14.34 1.17 2.42
N LYS A 50 14.35 1.47 1.12
CA LYS A 50 15.04 0.63 0.13
C LYS A 50 16.53 0.49 0.42
N LEU A 51 17.22 1.57 0.81
CA LEU A 51 18.63 1.49 1.17
C LEU A 51 18.87 0.57 2.37
N LYS A 52 18.02 0.62 3.40
CA LYS A 52 18.13 -0.28 4.56
C LYS A 52 17.93 -1.75 4.18
N LEU A 53 16.98 -2.03 3.29
CA LEU A 53 16.77 -3.39 2.78
C LEU A 53 18.02 -3.91 2.04
N LEU A 54 18.63 -3.07 1.20
CA LEU A 54 19.83 -3.44 0.44
C LEU A 54 21.08 -3.55 1.33
N GLU A 55 21.21 -2.70 2.35
CA GLU A 55 22.27 -2.79 3.36
C GLU A 55 22.18 -4.09 4.15
N CYS A 56 20.96 -4.47 4.57
CA CYS A 56 20.72 -5.75 5.25
C CYS A 56 21.01 -6.96 4.36
N LEU A 57 20.66 -6.89 3.07
CA LEU A 57 21.00 -7.92 2.10
C LEU A 57 22.52 -8.09 2.00
N GLU A 58 23.25 -6.98 1.87
CA GLU A 58 24.70 -7.00 1.75
C GLU A 58 25.38 -7.55 3.00
N ASP A 59 24.94 -7.13 4.17
CA ASP A 59 25.45 -7.63 5.45
C ASP A 59 25.19 -9.14 5.61
N TRP A 60 23.96 -9.59 5.33
CA TRP A 60 23.60 -11.01 5.35
C TRP A 60 24.52 -11.83 4.45
N GLY A 61 24.69 -11.42 3.20
CA GLY A 61 25.52 -12.15 2.25
C GLY A 61 26.99 -12.19 2.67
N ARG A 62 27.54 -11.04 3.10
CA ARG A 62 28.92 -10.96 3.61
C ARG A 62 29.14 -11.81 4.84
N SER A 63 28.16 -11.90 5.74
CA SER A 63 28.29 -12.71 6.96
C SER A 63 28.45 -14.20 6.67
N GLN A 64 27.98 -14.67 5.52
CA GLN A 64 28.06 -16.09 5.12
C GLN A 64 29.27 -16.40 4.24
N ALA A 65 29.54 -15.58 3.23
CA ALA A 65 30.55 -15.89 2.22
C ALA A 65 31.59 -14.79 1.99
N GLY A 66 31.54 -13.69 2.74
CA GLY A 66 32.50 -12.59 2.67
C GLY A 66 32.24 -11.61 1.51
N PRO A 67 33.18 -10.70 1.23
CA PRO A 67 33.07 -9.78 0.09
C PRO A 67 33.11 -10.57 -1.22
N GLY A 68 32.05 -10.46 -2.03
CA GLY A 68 31.85 -11.30 -3.22
C GLY A 68 30.93 -12.51 -3.02
N TRP A 69 30.18 -12.55 -1.91
CA TRP A 69 29.24 -13.63 -1.60
C TRP A 69 28.28 -13.97 -2.76
N ALA A 70 27.83 -12.95 -3.51
CA ALA A 70 26.84 -13.14 -4.55
C ALA A 70 27.37 -13.93 -5.76
N THR A 71 28.67 -13.87 -6.03
CA THR A 71 29.34 -14.64 -7.09
C THR A 71 30.12 -15.84 -6.56
N SER A 72 30.00 -16.13 -5.25
CA SER A 72 30.69 -17.26 -4.63
C SER A 72 29.93 -18.57 -4.86
N ASP A 73 30.70 -19.66 -4.99
CA ASP A 73 30.18 -21.03 -5.07
C ASP A 73 29.75 -21.60 -3.70
N LYS A 74 29.87 -20.80 -2.63
CA LYS A 74 29.44 -21.23 -1.30
C LYS A 74 27.92 -21.34 -1.26
N THR A 75 27.43 -22.43 -0.70
CA THR A 75 26.02 -22.59 -0.38
C THR A 75 25.63 -21.55 0.67
N LEU A 76 24.66 -20.71 0.33
CA LEU A 76 24.10 -19.71 1.23
C LEU A 76 22.77 -20.23 1.74
N GLU A 77 22.55 -20.09 3.05
CA GLU A 77 21.32 -20.54 3.68
C GLU A 77 20.47 -19.33 4.08
N LEU A 78 19.18 -19.41 3.77
CA LEU A 78 18.21 -18.45 4.27
C LEU A 78 17.76 -18.86 5.67
N PRO A 79 17.53 -17.89 6.58
CA PRO A 79 16.90 -18.19 7.86
C PRO A 79 15.55 -18.91 7.64
N PRO A 80 15.23 -19.97 8.40
CA PRO A 80 14.00 -20.75 8.24
C PRO A 80 12.72 -19.88 8.26
N GLU A 81 12.72 -18.85 9.10
CA GLU A 81 11.61 -17.90 9.28
C GLU A 81 11.35 -17.10 7.99
N VAL A 82 12.38 -16.85 7.18
CA VAL A 82 12.23 -16.18 5.89
C VAL A 82 11.47 -17.07 4.92
N MET A 83 11.80 -18.36 4.86
CA MET A 83 11.13 -19.31 3.98
C MET A 83 9.69 -19.57 4.40
N GLU A 84 9.42 -19.67 5.70
CA GLU A 84 8.06 -19.83 6.22
C GLU A 84 7.17 -18.65 5.81
N GLN A 85 7.64 -17.41 6.01
CA GLN A 85 6.88 -16.20 5.69
C GLN A 85 6.79 -15.90 4.19
N PHE A 86 7.79 -16.33 3.41
CA PHE A 86 7.81 -16.10 1.96
C PHE A 86 7.01 -17.14 1.18
N SER A 87 6.95 -18.38 1.69
CA SER A 87 6.19 -19.46 1.07
C SER A 87 4.73 -19.06 0.86
N ASP A 88 4.24 -19.24 -0.36
CA ASP A 88 2.89 -18.88 -0.78
C ASP A 88 2.28 -20.11 -1.45
N ALA A 89 1.13 -20.58 -0.97
CA ALA A 89 0.56 -21.87 -1.37
C ALA A 89 0.24 -21.99 -2.87
N LYS A 90 0.30 -20.88 -3.62
CA LYS A 90 -0.03 -20.80 -5.05
C LYS A 90 1.17 -20.81 -5.99
N ASP A 91 2.37 -20.45 -5.53
CA ASP A 91 3.57 -20.37 -6.36
C ASP A 91 4.72 -21.05 -5.60
N PRO A 92 5.19 -22.25 -6.01
CA PRO A 92 6.26 -22.94 -5.31
C PRO A 92 7.60 -22.24 -5.57
N TRP A 93 8.06 -21.45 -4.61
CA TRP A 93 9.40 -20.88 -4.58
C TRP A 93 10.29 -21.77 -3.71
N THR A 94 11.42 -22.20 -4.25
CA THR A 94 12.42 -22.94 -3.47
C THR A 94 13.31 -21.98 -2.67
N ALA A 95 14.03 -22.49 -1.67
CA ALA A 95 15.03 -21.69 -0.96
C ALA A 95 16.14 -21.22 -1.90
N GLU A 96 16.52 -22.06 -2.86
CA GLU A 96 17.50 -21.75 -3.90
C GLU A 96 17.02 -20.60 -4.80
N ASP A 97 15.75 -20.62 -5.25
CA ASP A 97 15.15 -19.53 -6.02
C ASP A 97 15.25 -18.19 -5.26
N CYS A 98 15.00 -18.21 -3.96
CA CYS A 98 15.06 -17.03 -3.12
C CYS A 98 16.50 -16.52 -2.98
N VAL A 99 17.46 -17.41 -2.75
CA VAL A 99 18.90 -17.06 -2.70
C VAL A 99 19.37 -16.48 -4.03
N ASN A 100 19.04 -17.13 -5.15
CA ASN A 100 19.43 -16.68 -6.49
C ASN A 100 18.81 -15.32 -6.82
N LEU A 101 17.56 -15.07 -6.41
CA LEU A 101 16.94 -13.76 -6.55
C LEU A 101 17.69 -12.68 -5.76
N LEU A 102 18.10 -12.98 -4.53
CA LEU A 102 18.89 -12.06 -3.70
C LEU A 102 20.30 -11.81 -4.28
N LYS A 103 20.95 -12.84 -4.82
CA LYS A 103 22.22 -12.71 -5.57
C LYS A 103 22.05 -11.79 -6.78
N MET A 104 20.99 -11.96 -7.57
CA MET A 104 20.71 -11.09 -8.72
C MET A 104 20.46 -9.63 -8.32
N ILE A 105 19.73 -9.40 -7.22
CA ILE A 105 19.52 -8.05 -6.67
C ILE A 105 20.85 -7.39 -6.30
N HIS A 106 21.79 -8.14 -5.73
CA HIS A 106 23.11 -7.62 -5.40
C HIS A 106 23.97 -7.35 -6.65
N ILE A 107 24.00 -8.28 -7.61
CA ILE A 107 24.88 -8.20 -8.80
C ILE A 107 24.40 -7.11 -9.77
N HIS A 108 23.12 -7.13 -10.12
CA HIS A 108 22.56 -6.28 -11.18
C HIS A 108 21.87 -5.02 -10.65
N GLY A 109 21.55 -4.99 -9.35
CA GLY A 109 20.77 -3.94 -8.73
C GLY A 109 19.25 -4.19 -8.80
N TYR A 110 18.55 -3.73 -7.78
CA TYR A 110 17.08 -3.86 -7.71
C TYR A 110 16.40 -3.14 -8.88
N GLY A 111 15.55 -3.85 -9.62
CA GLY A 111 14.73 -3.27 -10.70
C GLY A 111 15.13 -3.67 -12.12
N TYR A 112 16.28 -4.32 -12.29
CA TYR A 112 16.79 -4.76 -13.60
C TYR A 112 16.20 -6.11 -14.04
N TRP A 113 14.87 -6.22 -14.05
CA TRP A 113 14.14 -7.48 -14.28
C TRP A 113 14.48 -8.17 -15.60
N THR A 114 14.73 -7.40 -16.66
CA THR A 114 15.14 -7.96 -17.96
C THR A 114 16.48 -8.67 -17.87
N LEU A 115 17.40 -8.22 -17.02
CA LEU A 115 18.65 -8.94 -16.77
C LEU A 115 18.39 -10.21 -15.97
N TYR A 116 17.50 -10.16 -14.98
CA TYR A 116 17.21 -11.31 -14.13
C TYR A 116 16.62 -12.47 -14.93
N CYS A 117 15.66 -12.17 -15.82
CA CYS A 117 15.03 -13.19 -16.66
C CYS A 117 16.00 -13.78 -17.71
N ASN A 118 17.08 -13.08 -18.04
CA ASN A 118 18.08 -13.52 -19.03
C ASN A 118 19.35 -14.09 -18.37
N ASP A 119 19.43 -14.09 -17.04
CA ASP A 119 20.59 -14.58 -16.30
C ASP A 119 20.63 -16.11 -16.32
N LYS A 120 21.69 -16.66 -16.95
CA LYS A 120 21.90 -18.12 -17.05
C LYS A 120 22.70 -18.69 -15.89
N THR A 121 23.28 -17.83 -15.04
CA THR A 121 24.16 -18.20 -13.94
C THR A 121 23.38 -18.35 -12.64
N HIS A 122 22.45 -17.44 -12.38
CA HIS A 122 21.62 -17.41 -11.17
C HIS A 122 20.15 -17.60 -11.56
N CYS A 123 19.85 -18.79 -12.09
CA CYS A 123 18.51 -19.11 -12.57
C CYS A 123 17.51 -19.10 -11.41
N VAL A 124 16.40 -18.39 -11.60
CA VAL A 124 15.24 -18.45 -10.72
C VAL A 124 14.10 -18.94 -11.58
N GLY A 125 13.80 -20.25 -11.51
CA GLY A 125 12.80 -20.88 -12.37
C GLY A 125 11.43 -20.23 -12.21
N ALA A 126 11.12 -19.77 -10.99
CA ALA A 126 9.89 -19.06 -10.68
C ALA A 126 9.73 -17.69 -11.36
N LEU A 127 10.81 -17.11 -11.94
CA LEU A 127 10.75 -15.86 -12.70
C LEU A 127 10.44 -16.07 -14.19
N GLU A 128 10.55 -17.28 -14.71
CA GLU A 128 10.27 -17.56 -16.12
C GLU A 128 8.78 -17.29 -16.42
N GLY A 129 8.51 -16.43 -17.40
CA GLY A 129 7.15 -16.01 -17.74
C GLY A 129 6.45 -15.11 -16.71
N MET A 130 7.13 -14.70 -15.63
CA MET A 130 6.58 -13.80 -14.63
C MET A 130 6.58 -12.35 -15.14
N LYS A 131 5.45 -11.63 -14.97
CA LYS A 131 5.39 -10.20 -15.27
C LYS A 131 6.30 -9.40 -14.34
N HIS A 132 6.98 -8.37 -14.87
CA HIS A 132 7.92 -7.53 -14.10
C HIS A 132 7.31 -6.96 -12.82
N GLU A 133 6.05 -6.52 -12.82
CA GLU A 133 5.38 -6.02 -11.60
C GLU A 133 5.22 -7.12 -10.52
N LYS A 134 4.93 -8.37 -10.93
CA LYS A 134 4.85 -9.50 -9.97
C LYS A 134 6.25 -9.84 -9.42
N ALA A 135 7.27 -9.82 -10.27
CA ALA A 135 8.66 -10.03 -9.86
C ALA A 135 9.15 -8.94 -8.88
N LYS A 136 8.82 -7.68 -9.16
CA LYS A 136 9.09 -6.52 -8.30
C LYS A 136 8.45 -6.68 -6.93
N LEU A 137 7.16 -7.01 -6.87
CA LEU A 137 6.43 -7.24 -5.61
C LEU A 137 7.02 -8.41 -4.82
N LYS A 138 7.33 -9.54 -5.48
CA LYS A 138 7.93 -10.71 -4.83
C LYS A 138 9.33 -10.40 -4.30
N SER A 139 10.17 -9.73 -5.07
CA SER A 139 11.51 -9.29 -4.65
C SER A 139 11.45 -8.34 -3.46
N GLN A 140 10.54 -7.36 -3.50
CA GLN A 140 10.33 -6.43 -2.39
C GLN A 140 9.89 -7.17 -1.12
N ARG A 141 8.95 -8.12 -1.25
CA ARG A 141 8.48 -8.94 -0.12
C ARG A 141 9.62 -9.76 0.48
N LEU A 142 10.44 -10.41 -0.35
CA LEU A 142 11.58 -11.20 0.12
C LEU A 142 12.58 -10.34 0.90
N LEU A 143 12.95 -9.18 0.36
CA LEU A 143 13.85 -8.23 1.02
C LEU A 143 13.29 -7.75 2.36
N LYS A 144 11.99 -7.42 2.43
CA LYS A 144 11.34 -7.00 3.67
C LYS A 144 11.36 -8.09 4.74
N ILE A 145 11.02 -9.32 4.38
CA ILE A 145 11.05 -10.45 5.31
C ILE A 145 12.48 -10.70 5.83
N LEU A 146 13.47 -10.67 4.94
CA LEU A 146 14.88 -10.81 5.33
C LEU A 146 15.30 -9.71 6.31
N TYR A 147 14.89 -8.46 6.05
CA TYR A 147 15.15 -7.33 6.93
C TYR A 147 14.44 -7.48 8.28
N ASP A 148 13.16 -7.85 8.31
CA ASP A 148 12.41 -8.00 9.56
C ASP A 148 13.06 -9.05 10.46
N VAL A 149 13.56 -10.15 9.90
CA VAL A 149 14.27 -11.20 10.63
C VAL A 149 15.67 -10.75 11.09
N ARG A 150 16.38 -9.89 10.34
CA ARG A 150 17.82 -9.64 10.57
C ARG A 150 18.21 -8.20 10.93
N HIS A 151 17.31 -7.23 10.88
CA HIS A 151 17.66 -5.81 11.04
C HIS A 151 18.39 -5.51 12.35
N HIS A 152 18.13 -6.28 13.41
CA HIS A 152 18.79 -6.16 14.71
C HIS A 152 20.29 -6.55 14.69
N LEU A 153 20.75 -7.23 13.64
CA LEU A 153 22.15 -7.64 13.45
C LEU A 153 22.92 -6.66 12.58
N VAL A 154 22.23 -5.76 11.87
CA VAL A 154 22.83 -4.84 10.90
C VAL A 154 23.21 -3.55 11.63
N ASN A 155 24.50 -3.22 11.64
CA ASN A 155 24.98 -1.93 12.15
C ASN A 155 24.77 -0.82 11.11
N SER A 156 23.51 -0.50 10.83
CA SER A 156 23.15 0.53 9.86
C SER A 156 23.54 1.92 10.35
N LYS A 157 24.19 2.70 9.47
CA LYS A 157 24.45 4.13 9.73
C LYS A 157 23.27 5.02 9.29
N LEU A 158 22.23 4.42 8.72
CA LEU A 158 21.07 5.14 8.21
C LEU A 158 20.08 5.44 9.34
N PRO A 159 19.41 6.61 9.31
CA PRO A 159 18.50 7.00 10.37
C PRO A 159 17.38 5.97 10.57
N ASP A 160 17.04 5.68 11.82
CA ASP A 160 15.94 4.79 12.14
C ASP A 160 14.61 5.39 11.69
N LEU A 161 14.04 4.76 10.67
CA LEU A 161 12.67 4.99 10.28
C LEU A 161 11.77 4.37 11.36
N PRO A 162 10.70 5.04 11.79
CA PRO A 162 9.74 4.42 12.70
C PRO A 162 9.21 3.16 12.03
N VAL A 163 9.60 2.00 12.58
CA VAL A 163 9.13 0.69 12.13
C VAL A 163 7.61 0.67 12.32
N PHE A 164 6.87 0.74 11.23
CA PHE A 164 5.45 0.46 11.27
C PHE A 164 5.27 -1.06 11.43
N ILE A 165 5.43 -1.53 12.68
CA ILE A 165 4.90 -2.84 13.08
C ILE A 165 3.38 -2.71 12.95
N GLY A 166 2.82 -3.46 12.00
CA GLY A 166 1.42 -3.38 11.63
C GLY A 166 1.18 -3.97 10.25
N ALA A 167 1.75 -5.14 9.96
CA ALA A 167 1.15 -6.01 8.96
C ALA A 167 -0.23 -6.41 9.51
N PRO A 168 -1.35 -6.16 8.81
CA PRO A 168 -2.57 -6.87 9.13
C PRO A 168 -2.32 -8.34 8.79
N GLN A 169 -2.40 -9.21 9.79
CA GLN A 169 -2.64 -10.64 9.54
C GLN A 169 -3.90 -10.73 8.69
N GLN A 170 -3.75 -11.06 7.42
CA GLN A 170 -4.88 -11.45 6.58
C GLN A 170 -5.37 -12.80 7.10
N THR A 171 -6.34 -12.77 8.01
CA THR A 171 -7.16 -13.94 8.27
C THR A 171 -7.85 -14.30 6.97
N ALA A 172 -7.45 -15.43 6.39
CA ALA A 172 -8.08 -16.03 5.24
C ALA A 172 -9.56 -16.32 5.54
N LYS A 173 -10.44 -15.38 5.18
CA LYS A 173 -11.84 -15.70 4.94
C LYS A 173 -12.00 -15.91 3.44
N LYS A 174 -12.15 -17.19 3.06
CA LYS A 174 -12.79 -17.60 1.81
C LYS A 174 -14.09 -16.81 1.69
N ASN A 175 -14.21 -15.96 0.67
CA ASN A 175 -15.36 -15.94 -0.25
C ASN A 175 -15.11 -14.99 -1.43
N GLN A 176 -15.36 -15.54 -2.61
CA GLN A 176 -15.52 -14.96 -3.94
C GLN A 176 -14.56 -13.84 -4.42
N LYS A 177 -13.70 -14.27 -5.34
CA LYS A 177 -12.76 -13.50 -6.16
C LYS A 177 -13.48 -12.40 -6.95
N ILE A 178 -13.38 -11.16 -6.48
CA ILE A 178 -13.46 -9.95 -7.33
C ILE A 178 -12.29 -9.06 -6.93
N GLU A 179 -11.20 -9.17 -7.69
CA GLU A 179 -9.91 -8.48 -7.49
C GLU A 179 -10.08 -6.99 -7.14
N GLU A 180 -9.41 -6.56 -6.07
CA GLU A 180 -9.42 -5.18 -5.58
C GLU A 180 -8.81 -4.22 -6.62
N LEU A 181 -9.55 -3.15 -6.92
CA LEU A 181 -9.05 -2.01 -7.68
C LEU A 181 -8.37 -1.06 -6.68
N ASN A 182 -7.04 -0.97 -6.74
CA ASN A 182 -6.28 0.00 -5.94
C ASN A 182 -6.47 1.40 -6.53
N ILE A 183 -7.53 2.08 -6.10
CA ILE A 183 -7.70 3.52 -6.33
C ILE A 183 -7.04 4.24 -5.15
N ASP A 184 -6.05 5.07 -5.44
CA ASP A 184 -5.31 5.85 -4.45
C ASP A 184 -6.21 6.92 -3.81
N ASP A 185 -6.32 6.89 -2.48
CA ASP A 185 -7.19 7.73 -1.66
C ASP A 185 -6.74 9.21 -1.62
N ASP A 186 -5.49 9.49 -2.02
CA ASP A 186 -4.93 10.84 -2.12
C ASP A 186 -4.99 11.42 -3.55
N SER A 187 -5.34 10.59 -4.55
CA SER A 187 -5.47 11.02 -5.95
C SER A 187 -6.70 11.89 -6.25
N VAL A 188 -7.51 12.17 -5.23
CA VAL A 188 -8.63 13.14 -5.27
C VAL A 188 -8.10 14.59 -5.37
N VAL A 189 -6.80 14.83 -5.18
CA VAL A 189 -6.19 16.18 -5.11
C VAL A 189 -5.43 16.56 -6.40
N GLY A 190 -5.31 15.66 -7.38
CA GLY A 190 -4.66 15.94 -8.67
C GLY A 190 -5.59 16.62 -9.68
N LYS A 191 -5.03 17.54 -10.48
CA LYS A 191 -5.60 18.04 -11.73
C LYS A 191 -5.16 17.12 -12.87
N ASP A 192 -5.90 16.06 -13.12
CA ASP A 192 -5.70 15.18 -14.29
C ASP A 192 -6.92 15.33 -15.22
N GLU A 193 -7.14 16.53 -15.77
CA GLU A 193 -8.28 16.82 -16.66
C GLU A 193 -8.21 16.06 -17.99
N ASP A 194 -7.00 15.67 -18.44
CA ASP A 194 -6.79 15.00 -19.72
C ASP A 194 -7.28 13.53 -19.74
N ASP A 195 -7.23 12.84 -18.60
CA ASP A 195 -7.69 11.45 -18.49
C ASP A 195 -9.22 11.34 -18.36
N GLU A 196 -9.89 12.35 -17.78
CA GLU A 196 -11.35 12.36 -17.58
C GLU A 196 -12.12 12.48 -18.90
N SER A 197 -11.62 13.27 -19.86
CA SER A 197 -12.24 13.43 -21.18
C SER A 197 -12.26 12.13 -22.00
N ASN A 198 -11.18 11.35 -21.92
CA ASN A 198 -11.07 10.05 -22.60
C ASN A 198 -12.03 9.00 -22.00
N ILE A 199 -12.21 9.02 -20.68
CA ILE A 199 -13.14 8.12 -19.97
C ILE A 199 -14.60 8.42 -20.28
N GLU A 200 -14.98 9.71 -20.32
CA GLU A 200 -16.34 10.13 -20.69
C GLU A 200 -16.71 9.61 -22.08
N MET A 201 -15.78 9.75 -23.04
CA MET A 201 -15.93 9.19 -24.39
C MET A 201 -16.05 7.66 -24.38
N LEU A 202 -15.24 6.95 -23.59
CA LEU A 202 -15.31 5.48 -23.52
C LEU A 202 -16.64 4.97 -22.97
N ILE A 203 -17.17 5.62 -21.91
CA ILE A 203 -18.44 5.28 -21.28
C ILE A 203 -19.61 5.57 -22.23
N THR A 204 -19.66 6.77 -22.79
CA THR A 204 -20.76 7.22 -23.67
C THR A 204 -20.78 6.53 -25.04
N MET A 205 -19.61 6.23 -25.61
CA MET A 205 -19.53 5.48 -26.88
C MET A 205 -19.78 3.98 -26.70
N GLY A 206 -19.85 3.47 -25.46
CA GLY A 206 -20.10 2.05 -25.17
C GLY A 206 -18.91 1.14 -25.47
N LYS A 207 -17.69 1.68 -25.42
CA LYS A 207 -16.48 0.86 -25.53
C LYS A 207 -16.24 0.17 -24.18
N PRO A 208 -15.88 -1.12 -24.15
CA PRO A 208 -15.66 -1.83 -22.90
C PRO A 208 -14.49 -1.22 -22.13
N LEU A 209 -14.72 -0.92 -20.85
CA LEU A 209 -13.66 -0.43 -19.96
C LEU A 209 -12.70 -1.58 -19.63
N LYS A 210 -11.40 -1.35 -19.90
CA LYS A 210 -10.31 -2.21 -19.44
C LYS A 210 -10.01 -1.91 -17.97
N ARG A 211 -9.31 -2.84 -17.30
CA ARG A 211 -8.92 -2.73 -15.89
C ARG A 211 -8.26 -1.39 -15.54
N GLU A 212 -7.40 -0.90 -16.42
CA GLU A 212 -6.66 0.37 -16.27
C GLU A 212 -7.55 1.62 -16.31
N HIS A 213 -8.75 1.53 -16.89
CA HIS A 213 -9.67 2.66 -17.02
C HIS A 213 -10.55 2.87 -15.78
N TYR A 214 -10.74 1.84 -14.94
CA TYR A 214 -11.67 1.91 -13.81
C TYR A 214 -11.31 2.97 -12.77
N PRO A 215 -10.04 3.20 -12.39
CA PRO A 215 -9.70 4.27 -11.46
C PRO A 215 -10.15 5.65 -11.97
N ALA A 216 -9.90 5.95 -13.24
CA ALA A 216 -10.31 7.20 -13.85
C ALA A 216 -11.84 7.27 -14.04
N ALA A 217 -12.50 6.14 -14.37
CA ALA A 217 -13.96 6.04 -14.44
C ALA A 217 -14.65 6.31 -13.10
N VAL A 218 -14.09 5.83 -11.98
CA VAL A 218 -14.61 6.11 -10.64
C VAL A 218 -14.43 7.60 -10.30
N LYS A 219 -13.27 8.20 -10.61
CA LYS A 219 -13.06 9.64 -10.41
C LYS A 219 -14.06 10.48 -11.20
N TRP A 220 -14.24 10.17 -12.48
CA TRP A 220 -15.20 10.85 -13.34
C TRP A 220 -16.64 10.72 -12.82
N THR A 221 -17.03 9.50 -12.41
CA THR A 221 -18.37 9.22 -11.86
C THR A 221 -18.65 10.02 -10.58
N LEU A 222 -17.65 10.12 -9.69
CA LEU A 222 -17.78 10.77 -8.39
C LEU A 222 -17.33 12.24 -8.39
N ARG A 223 -17.07 12.84 -9.57
CA ARG A 223 -16.54 14.20 -9.71
C ARG A 223 -17.40 15.25 -8.98
N ASN A 224 -18.72 15.11 -9.05
CA ASN A 224 -19.66 16.03 -8.42
C ASN A 224 -19.80 15.80 -6.91
N GLY A 225 -19.54 14.58 -6.42
CA GLY A 225 -19.54 14.23 -5.00
C GLY A 225 -18.18 14.42 -4.32
N LYS A 226 -17.18 14.90 -5.06
CA LYS A 226 -15.77 14.96 -4.65
C LYS A 226 -15.54 15.74 -3.35
N ASP A 227 -16.12 16.93 -3.24
CA ASP A 227 -15.92 17.77 -2.05
C ASP A 227 -16.61 17.19 -0.82
N ARG A 228 -17.73 16.49 -1.03
CA ARG A 228 -18.44 15.79 0.04
C ARG A 228 -17.68 14.57 0.52
N LEU A 229 -17.12 13.77 -0.38
CA LEU A 229 -16.21 12.67 -0.03
C LEU A 229 -14.96 13.15 0.71
N LYS A 230 -14.39 14.31 0.33
CA LYS A 230 -13.29 14.94 1.08
C LYS A 230 -13.71 15.34 2.49
N ARG A 231 -14.92 15.89 2.66
CA ARG A 231 -15.45 16.25 3.98
C ARG A 231 -15.69 15.02 4.84
N ILE A 232 -16.28 13.95 4.29
CA ILE A 232 -16.43 12.67 4.97
C ILE A 232 -15.07 12.11 5.38
N LYS A 233 -14.06 12.15 4.49
CA LYS A 233 -12.67 11.77 4.82
C LYS A 233 -12.15 12.57 6.02
N LEU A 234 -12.30 13.90 5.98
CA LEU A 234 -11.85 14.79 7.05
C LEU A 234 -12.55 14.47 8.39
N LEU A 235 -13.87 14.31 8.39
CA LEU A 235 -14.65 14.00 9.59
C LEU A 235 -14.32 12.60 10.12
N LYS A 236 -14.15 11.62 9.23
CA LYS A 236 -13.69 10.26 9.57
C LYS A 236 -12.33 10.29 10.26
N ASP A 237 -11.41 11.11 9.74
CA ASP A 237 -10.05 11.22 10.29
C ASP A 237 -10.04 11.94 11.66
N GLN A 238 -11.01 12.80 11.93
CA GLN A 238 -11.19 13.48 13.21
C GLN A 238 -11.86 12.58 14.26
N ASP A 239 -13.06 12.07 13.93
CA ASP A 239 -13.84 11.17 14.78
C ASP A 239 -14.75 10.24 13.93
N PRO A 240 -14.31 8.99 13.66
CA PRO A 240 -15.05 8.06 12.80
C PRO A 240 -16.33 7.51 13.45
N LYS A 241 -16.61 7.83 14.71
CA LYS A 241 -17.86 7.50 15.40
C LYS A 241 -18.62 8.75 15.86
N GLY A 242 -18.14 9.93 15.47
CA GLY A 242 -18.72 11.20 15.85
C GLY A 242 -20.09 11.41 15.22
N PRO A 243 -21.00 12.13 15.91
CA PRO A 243 -22.34 12.42 15.37
C PRO A 243 -22.27 13.24 14.07
N GLU A 244 -21.25 14.10 13.93
CA GLU A 244 -21.03 14.89 12.70
C GLU A 244 -20.59 14.03 11.52
N PHE A 245 -19.72 13.04 11.75
CA PHE A 245 -19.31 12.09 10.72
C PHE A 245 -20.49 11.22 10.26
N LEU A 246 -21.23 10.63 11.21
CA LEU A 246 -22.37 9.78 10.90
C LEU A 246 -23.45 10.55 10.14
N LYS A 247 -23.74 11.78 10.55
CA LYS A 247 -24.68 12.67 9.87
C LYS A 247 -24.23 13.02 8.46
N GLU A 248 -22.96 13.39 8.26
CA GLU A 248 -22.45 13.71 6.92
C GLU A 248 -22.47 12.48 6.00
N VAL A 249 -22.16 11.28 6.52
CA VAL A 249 -22.30 10.02 5.77
C VAL A 249 -23.76 9.80 5.36
N GLU A 250 -24.70 9.91 6.29
CA GLU A 250 -26.13 9.73 6.04
C GLU A 250 -26.65 10.70 4.97
N GLU A 251 -26.27 11.98 5.06
CA GLU A 251 -26.71 13.00 4.10
C GLU A 251 -26.03 12.88 2.72
N ALA A 252 -24.80 12.36 2.66
CA ALA A 252 -24.03 12.26 1.42
C ALA A 252 -24.36 11.01 0.57
N LEU A 253 -24.77 9.91 1.22
CA LEU A 253 -25.05 8.65 0.53
C LEU A 253 -26.12 8.74 -0.56
N PRO A 254 -27.25 9.45 -0.37
CA PRO A 254 -28.26 9.62 -1.41
C PRO A 254 -27.70 10.31 -2.67
N GLU A 255 -26.92 11.37 -2.50
CA GLU A 255 -26.31 12.09 -3.63
C GLU A 255 -25.25 11.27 -4.35
N ILE A 256 -24.37 10.60 -3.60
CA ILE A 256 -23.37 9.69 -4.16
C ILE A 256 -24.06 8.58 -4.98
N ARG A 257 -25.17 8.04 -4.48
CA ARG A 257 -25.97 7.03 -5.20
C ARG A 257 -26.52 7.58 -6.51
N LEU A 258 -27.04 8.81 -6.51
CA LEU A 258 -27.53 9.47 -7.72
C LEU A 258 -26.42 9.59 -8.77
N TYR A 259 -25.22 9.98 -8.38
CA TYR A 259 -24.08 10.08 -9.31
C TYR A 259 -23.66 8.72 -9.88
N ILE A 260 -23.58 7.70 -9.03
CA ILE A 260 -23.24 6.33 -9.46
C ILE A 260 -24.30 5.81 -10.44
N ASN A 261 -25.58 5.93 -10.09
CA ASN A 261 -26.67 5.45 -10.95
C ASN A 261 -26.70 6.18 -12.29
N ALA A 262 -26.52 7.51 -12.31
CA ALA A 262 -26.47 8.29 -13.54
C ALA A 262 -25.31 7.87 -14.45
N ALA A 263 -24.13 7.53 -13.89
CA ALA A 263 -23.01 7.03 -14.68
C ALA A 263 -23.24 5.60 -15.20
N VAL A 264 -23.91 4.76 -14.40
CA VAL A 264 -24.27 3.38 -14.79
C VAL A 264 -25.31 3.38 -15.92
N GLU A 265 -26.28 4.28 -15.89
CA GLU A 265 -27.28 4.44 -16.96
C GLU A 265 -26.68 4.88 -18.30
N GLN A 266 -25.56 5.62 -18.25
CA GLN A 266 -24.82 6.00 -19.46
C GLN A 266 -24.01 4.85 -20.07
N CYS A 267 -23.81 3.76 -19.34
CA CYS A 267 -23.12 2.58 -19.86
C CYS A 267 -24.06 1.77 -20.76
N LYS A 268 -23.74 1.68 -22.06
CA LYS A 268 -24.49 0.84 -23.01
C LYS A 268 -24.41 -0.66 -22.70
N ASP A 269 -23.31 -1.10 -22.09
CA ASP A 269 -23.11 -2.48 -21.65
C ASP A 269 -23.44 -2.61 -20.15
N GLN A 270 -24.45 -3.42 -19.84
CA GLN A 270 -24.89 -3.69 -18.48
C GLN A 270 -23.78 -4.31 -17.62
N ALA A 271 -22.90 -5.14 -18.20
CA ALA A 271 -21.80 -5.75 -17.46
C ALA A 271 -20.75 -4.73 -17.04
N THR A 272 -20.41 -3.78 -17.93
CA THR A 272 -19.53 -2.64 -17.63
C THR A 272 -20.16 -1.72 -16.59
N GLY A 273 -21.46 -1.41 -16.72
CA GLY A 273 -22.21 -0.62 -15.74
C GLY A 273 -22.16 -1.23 -14.33
N GLN A 274 -22.39 -2.53 -14.19
CA GLN A 274 -22.32 -3.20 -12.88
C GLN A 274 -20.91 -3.21 -12.29
N LYS A 275 -19.87 -3.40 -13.12
CA LYS A 275 -18.47 -3.32 -12.67
C LYS A 275 -18.13 -1.90 -12.20
N LEU A 276 -18.59 -0.87 -12.91
CA LEU A 276 -18.40 0.52 -12.51
C LEU A 276 -19.13 0.83 -11.21
N LYS A 277 -20.38 0.39 -11.06
CA LYS A 277 -21.16 0.50 -9.83
C LYS A 277 -20.42 -0.10 -8.63
N SER A 278 -19.96 -1.33 -8.77
CA SER A 278 -19.21 -2.03 -7.71
C SER A 278 -17.89 -1.33 -7.38
N ALA A 279 -17.16 -0.85 -8.40
CA ALA A 279 -15.92 -0.09 -8.19
C ALA A 279 -16.17 1.23 -7.44
N CYS A 280 -17.25 1.94 -7.76
CA CYS A 280 -17.63 3.16 -7.06
C CYS A 280 -17.99 2.89 -5.60
N TRP A 281 -18.80 1.87 -5.30
CA TRP A 281 -19.16 1.54 -3.92
C TRP A 281 -17.96 1.08 -3.08
N ARG A 282 -17.05 0.33 -3.66
CA ARG A 282 -15.76 -0.02 -3.01
C ARG A 282 -14.89 1.19 -2.72
N PHE A 283 -14.94 2.20 -3.57
CA PHE A 283 -14.24 3.44 -3.30
C PHE A 283 -14.92 4.22 -2.16
N VAL A 284 -16.24 4.36 -2.20
CA VAL A 284 -17.05 5.05 -1.18
C VAL A 284 -16.92 4.38 0.20
N SER A 285 -16.87 3.03 0.27
CA SER A 285 -16.74 2.30 1.53
C SER A 285 -15.48 2.64 2.31
N LYS A 286 -14.42 3.08 1.61
CA LYS A 286 -13.19 3.56 2.26
C LYS A 286 -13.43 4.81 3.11
N PHE A 287 -14.44 5.63 2.77
CA PHE A 287 -14.75 6.88 3.47
C PHE A 287 -15.84 6.73 4.52
N THR A 288 -16.84 5.88 4.28
CA THR A 288 -18.03 5.78 5.13
C THR A 288 -17.91 4.75 6.25
N LEU A 289 -16.92 3.85 6.19
CA LEU A 289 -16.77 2.69 7.10
C LEU A 289 -17.94 1.70 7.08
N LEU A 290 -18.90 1.89 6.16
CA LEU A 290 -20.00 0.97 5.92
C LEU A 290 -19.52 -0.20 5.07
N THR A 291 -20.10 -1.37 5.31
CA THR A 291 -19.89 -2.54 4.46
C THR A 291 -20.50 -2.32 3.08
N LEU A 292 -20.00 -3.06 2.07
CA LEU A 292 -20.59 -3.00 0.72
C LEU A 292 -22.08 -3.39 0.73
N GLU A 293 -22.45 -4.34 1.58
CA GLU A 293 -23.85 -4.75 1.75
C GLU A 293 -24.72 -3.62 2.29
N GLU A 294 -24.22 -2.78 3.19
CA GLU A 294 -24.92 -1.60 3.69
C GLU A 294 -24.99 -0.47 2.66
N LEU A 295 -23.95 -0.29 1.86
CA LEU A 295 -23.89 0.73 0.82
C LEU A 295 -24.73 0.38 -0.41
N GLU A 296 -24.92 -0.91 -0.70
CA GLU A 296 -25.72 -1.35 -1.84
C GLU A 296 -27.22 -1.41 -1.53
N LYS A 297 -27.62 -1.54 -0.26
CA LYS A 297 -29.03 -1.46 0.17
C LYS A 297 -29.66 -0.16 -0.33
N GLU A 298 -30.76 -0.24 -1.05
CA GLU A 298 -31.53 0.95 -1.40
C GLU A 298 -32.18 1.54 -0.14
N PRO A 299 -32.21 2.88 0.02
CA PRO A 299 -33.00 3.49 1.07
C PRO A 299 -34.47 3.11 0.83
N GLN A 300 -35.10 2.56 1.88
CA GLN A 300 -36.54 2.34 1.91
C GLN A 300 -37.29 3.66 2.08
#